data_AF-A0A9P5U2Y9-F1
#
_entry.id   AF-A0A9P5U2Y9-F1
#
_cell.length_a   1.000
_cell.length_b   1.000
_cell.length_c   1.000
_cell.angle_alpha   90.00
_cell.angle_beta   90.00
_cell.angle_gamma   90.00
#
_symmetry.space_group_name_H-M   'P 1'
#
loop_
_entity.id
_entity.type
_entity.pdbx_description
1 polymer ?
#
loop_
_entity_poly.entity_id
_entity_poly.type
_entity_poly.pdbx_seq_one_letter_code
_entity_poly.pdbx_strand_id
1 'polypeptide(L)'
;MEDRELQVLVRRAKTNPDKTGTSRRSALKQLVEATHSSSVPTKLFAASNIPEFFQDFPESEEDAINAVYDLCEDQSAQARYRTLASISKLEKKWVKRNADVLVQLLQSDEPNEVGVVRKALVEHLHLDPRVTLGVLCDQIILSNEPADQEELAMRDNLRTLVLTFITGELKKGQLVKYMPSGSDAEDTLIDGLISALPNLADSDVQVILNDILLHLQFLDTPSPRGSKLSKSVLQRARAALSDDHQAAGSRTRPLTKTRPYLGPLSTLFISKSQENPEDLLHFYTPLTAKSVFPSIPTQDQLLVLYHFAETLYACKSNTPNVKRVLGLTPFLFECLSATNLAEDQPQETCILMLRRLLAVNAWFCGRLAVLIGQSGSR
;
A
#
# COMPACT_ATOMS: atom_id res chain seq x y z
N MET A 1 -29.17 38.19 -13.78
CA MET A 1 -28.07 38.69 -14.61
C MET A 1 -28.00 37.80 -15.84
N GLU A 2 -27.96 38.36 -17.04
CA GLU A 2 -27.83 37.56 -18.26
C GLU A 2 -26.38 37.06 -18.42
N ASP A 3 -26.17 35.87 -18.98
CA ASP A 3 -24.82 35.26 -19.15
C ASP A 3 -23.80 36.19 -19.79
N ARG A 4 -24.28 37.03 -20.72
CA ARG A 4 -23.45 37.99 -21.44
C ARG A 4 -22.94 39.11 -20.55
N GLU A 5 -23.74 39.55 -19.58
CA GLU A 5 -23.36 40.59 -18.62
C GLU A 5 -22.26 40.09 -17.69
N LEU A 6 -22.41 38.86 -17.17
CA LEU A 6 -21.40 38.21 -16.32
C LEU A 6 -20.06 38.08 -17.06
N GLN A 7 -20.08 37.64 -18.32
CA GLN A 7 -18.86 37.52 -19.12
C GLN A 7 -18.16 38.86 -19.35
N VAL A 8 -18.91 39.92 -19.63
CA VAL A 8 -18.35 41.27 -19.82
C VAL A 8 -17.76 41.80 -18.51
N LEU A 9 -18.46 41.60 -17.39
CA LEU A 9 -18.00 42.00 -16.07
C LEU A 9 -16.67 41.32 -15.73
N VAL A 10 -16.61 40.00 -15.88
CA VAL A 10 -15.39 39.20 -15.62
C VAL A 10 -14.24 39.65 -16.51
N ARG A 11 -14.45 39.83 -17.81
CA ARG A 11 -13.40 40.29 -18.73
C ARG A 11 -12.83 41.65 -18.32
N ARG A 12 -13.68 42.61 -17.94
CA ARG A 12 -13.24 43.93 -17.45
C ARG A 12 -12.46 43.83 -16.14
N ALA A 13 -12.92 42.99 -15.22
CA ALA A 13 -12.24 42.76 -13.95
C ALA A 13 -10.86 42.10 -14.13
N LYS A 14 -10.71 41.19 -15.11
CA LYS A 14 -9.40 40.58 -15.44
C LYS A 14 -8.36 41.60 -15.87
N THR A 15 -8.76 42.59 -16.67
CA THR A 15 -7.87 43.64 -17.17
C THR A 15 -7.61 44.77 -16.16
N ASN A 16 -8.28 44.76 -15.01
CA ASN A 16 -8.12 45.81 -14.01
C ASN A 16 -6.78 45.65 -13.26
N PRO A 17 -5.90 46.67 -13.23
CA PRO A 17 -4.62 46.61 -12.53
C PRO A 17 -4.78 46.55 -11.00
N ASP A 18 -5.86 47.09 -10.44
CA ASP A 18 -6.12 47.03 -8.99
C ASP A 18 -6.68 45.65 -8.61
N LYS A 19 -5.77 44.76 -8.18
CA LYS A 19 -6.10 43.40 -7.75
C LYS A 19 -7.07 43.35 -6.58
N THR A 20 -6.98 44.30 -5.66
CA THR A 20 -7.82 44.40 -4.47
C THR A 20 -9.07 45.27 -4.67
N GLY A 21 -9.26 45.78 -5.88
CA GLY A 21 -10.29 46.76 -6.19
C GLY A 21 -11.72 46.23 -6.14
N THR A 22 -12.67 47.14 -5.97
CA THR A 22 -14.12 46.85 -5.91
C THR A 22 -14.62 46.11 -7.15
N SER A 23 -14.05 46.38 -8.32
CA SER A 23 -14.42 45.71 -9.57
C SER A 23 -14.10 44.22 -9.56
N ARG A 24 -12.94 43.81 -9.02
CA ARG A 24 -12.54 42.39 -8.96
C ARG A 24 -13.29 41.67 -7.85
N ARG A 25 -13.55 42.35 -6.73
CA ARG A 25 -14.38 41.83 -5.64
C ARG A 25 -15.81 41.56 -6.10
N SER A 26 -16.39 42.51 -6.82
CA SER A 26 -17.72 42.38 -7.41
C SER A 26 -17.77 41.21 -8.42
N ALA A 27 -16.70 41.04 -9.22
CA ALA A 27 -16.60 39.91 -10.14
C ALA A 27 -16.56 38.56 -9.42
N LEU A 28 -15.75 38.41 -8.38
CA LEU A 28 -15.71 37.18 -7.59
C LEU A 28 -17.07 36.88 -6.97
N LYS A 29 -17.72 37.88 -6.35
CA LYS A 29 -19.04 37.71 -5.76
C LYS A 29 -20.09 37.27 -6.79
N GLN A 30 -20.11 37.88 -7.97
CA GLN A 30 -21.03 37.50 -9.05
C GLN A 30 -20.71 36.11 -9.63
N LEU A 31 -19.45 35.72 -9.69
CA LEU A 31 -19.06 34.35 -10.06
C LEU A 31 -19.53 33.32 -9.04
N VAL A 32 -19.44 33.64 -7.74
CA VAL A 32 -19.98 32.80 -6.66
C VAL A 32 -21.50 32.70 -6.76
N GLU A 33 -22.23 33.81 -6.94
CA GLU A 33 -23.69 33.75 -7.12
C GLU A 33 -24.09 32.95 -8.38
N ALA A 34 -23.29 33.03 -9.44
CA ALA A 34 -23.53 32.33 -10.70
C ALA A 34 -23.37 30.80 -10.62
N THR A 35 -22.74 30.26 -9.58
CA THR A 35 -22.66 28.79 -9.38
C THR A 35 -24.03 28.17 -9.12
N HIS A 36 -24.98 28.96 -8.60
CA HIS A 36 -26.36 28.53 -8.32
C HIS A 36 -27.32 28.82 -9.50
N SER A 37 -26.83 29.28 -10.65
CA SER A 37 -27.64 29.53 -11.85
C SER A 37 -28.32 28.24 -12.35
N SER A 38 -29.49 28.31 -12.96
CA SER A 38 -30.09 27.14 -13.64
C SER A 38 -29.40 26.77 -14.95
N SER A 39 -28.55 27.64 -15.49
CA SER A 39 -27.85 27.46 -16.77
C SER A 39 -26.49 26.79 -16.56
N VAL A 40 -26.33 25.58 -17.11
CA VAL A 40 -25.07 24.81 -17.07
C VAL A 40 -23.88 25.61 -17.66
N PRO A 41 -24.00 26.29 -18.82
CA PRO A 41 -22.94 27.15 -19.35
C PRO A 41 -22.48 28.23 -18.35
N THR A 42 -23.41 28.85 -17.62
CA THR A 42 -23.09 29.87 -16.61
C THR A 42 -22.30 29.29 -15.46
N LYS A 43 -22.73 28.11 -14.95
CA LYS A 43 -22.02 27.40 -13.88
C LYS A 43 -20.59 27.03 -14.30
N LEU A 44 -20.42 26.49 -15.51
CA LEU A 44 -19.11 26.13 -16.05
C LEU A 44 -18.21 27.35 -16.24
N PHE A 45 -18.78 28.46 -16.72
CA PHE A 45 -18.09 29.73 -16.84
C PHE A 45 -17.65 30.25 -15.46
N ALA A 46 -18.52 30.17 -14.46
CA ALA A 46 -18.22 30.55 -13.09
C ALA A 46 -17.04 29.73 -12.53
N ALA A 47 -17.16 28.40 -12.55
CA ALA A 47 -16.14 27.48 -12.05
C ALA A 47 -14.76 27.71 -12.69
N SER A 48 -14.72 28.00 -13.99
CA SER A 48 -13.47 28.21 -14.73
C SER A 48 -12.82 29.57 -14.45
N ASN A 49 -13.55 30.53 -13.88
CA ASN A 49 -13.07 31.89 -13.67
C ASN A 49 -12.90 32.28 -12.19
N ILE A 50 -13.50 31.55 -11.24
CA ILE A 50 -13.26 31.75 -9.80
C ILE A 50 -11.76 31.79 -9.45
N PRO A 51 -10.90 30.86 -9.94
CA PRO A 51 -9.47 30.87 -9.60
C PRO A 51 -8.73 32.17 -9.95
N GLU A 52 -9.19 32.91 -10.97
CA GLU A 52 -8.57 34.17 -11.42
C GLU A 52 -8.61 35.27 -10.36
N PHE A 53 -9.59 35.23 -9.47
CA PHE A 53 -9.83 36.25 -8.45
C PHE A 53 -9.64 35.73 -7.03
N PHE A 54 -9.31 34.44 -6.88
CA PHE A 54 -9.30 33.76 -5.59
C PHE A 54 -8.28 34.35 -4.61
N GLN A 55 -7.04 34.57 -5.05
CA GLN A 55 -5.96 35.11 -4.20
C GLN A 55 -6.10 36.61 -3.88
N ASP A 56 -6.95 37.32 -4.62
CA ASP A 56 -7.10 38.77 -4.42
C ASP A 56 -7.90 39.10 -3.16
N PHE A 57 -8.72 38.16 -2.68
CA PHE A 57 -9.68 38.36 -1.58
C PHE A 57 -9.62 37.20 -0.58
N PRO A 58 -8.57 37.13 0.27
CA PRO A 58 -8.41 36.08 1.28
C PRO A 58 -9.64 35.89 2.18
N GLU A 59 -10.37 36.96 2.47
CA GLU A 59 -11.60 36.98 3.27
C GLU A 59 -12.80 36.31 2.59
N SER A 60 -12.74 36.06 1.29
CA SER A 60 -13.81 35.43 0.49
C SER A 60 -13.41 34.05 -0.04
N GLU A 61 -12.25 33.52 0.36
CA GLU A 61 -11.78 32.22 -0.12
C GLU A 61 -12.70 31.07 0.28
N GLU A 62 -13.19 31.04 1.53
CA GLU A 62 -14.12 30.00 2.01
C GLU A 62 -15.42 30.01 1.20
N ASP A 63 -16.02 31.18 0.99
CA ASP A 63 -17.24 31.29 0.17
C ASP A 63 -16.98 30.82 -1.27
N ALA A 64 -15.85 31.21 -1.85
CA ALA A 64 -15.49 30.86 -3.21
C ALA A 64 -15.21 29.36 -3.38
N ILE A 65 -14.52 28.72 -2.43
CA ILE A 65 -14.24 27.28 -2.51
C ILE A 65 -15.49 26.45 -2.23
N ASN A 66 -16.34 26.85 -1.27
CA ASN A 66 -17.60 26.17 -0.99
C ASN A 66 -18.53 26.22 -2.22
N ALA A 67 -18.58 27.35 -2.92
CA ALA A 67 -19.32 27.45 -4.18
C ALA A 67 -18.77 26.51 -5.27
N VAL A 68 -17.47 26.19 -5.27
CA VAL A 68 -16.89 25.18 -6.18
C VAL A 68 -17.24 23.76 -5.73
N TYR A 69 -17.32 23.49 -4.42
CA TYR A 69 -17.76 22.19 -3.89
C TYR A 69 -19.22 21.91 -4.22
N ASP A 70 -20.12 22.88 -4.00
CA ASP A 70 -21.55 22.74 -4.38
C ASP A 70 -21.70 22.40 -5.85
N LEU A 71 -20.84 22.98 -6.69
CA LEU A 71 -20.82 22.65 -8.10
C LEU A 71 -20.33 21.22 -8.34
N CYS A 72 -19.33 20.73 -7.62
CA CYS A 72 -18.84 19.34 -7.77
C CYS A 72 -19.94 18.30 -7.47
N GLU A 73 -20.95 18.63 -6.66
CA GLU A 73 -22.08 17.76 -6.33
C GLU A 73 -23.21 17.77 -7.39
N ASP A 74 -23.20 18.71 -8.33
CA ASP A 74 -24.23 18.83 -9.39
C ASP A 74 -24.01 17.79 -10.53
N GLN A 75 -25.06 17.41 -11.26
CA GLN A 75 -25.09 16.28 -12.23
C GLN A 75 -24.29 16.50 -13.55
N SER A 76 -23.36 17.45 -13.62
CA SER A 76 -22.66 17.88 -14.85
C SER A 76 -21.16 18.14 -14.66
N ALA A 77 -20.45 17.27 -13.92
CA ALA A 77 -19.28 17.66 -13.11
C ALA A 77 -17.89 17.72 -13.75
N GLN A 78 -17.75 17.36 -15.02
CA GLN A 78 -16.42 17.11 -15.60
C GLN A 78 -15.46 18.32 -15.66
N ALA A 79 -15.94 19.56 -15.80
CA ALA A 79 -15.03 20.72 -15.85
C ALA A 79 -14.57 21.20 -14.47
N ARG A 80 -15.21 20.73 -13.38
CA ARG A 80 -15.19 21.38 -12.07
C ARG A 80 -14.11 20.84 -11.15
N TYR A 81 -13.80 19.55 -11.26
CA TYR A 81 -12.70 18.93 -10.52
C TYR A 81 -11.34 19.56 -10.87
N ARG A 82 -11.19 20.10 -12.09
CA ARG A 82 -10.00 20.85 -12.52
C ARG A 82 -9.87 22.21 -11.82
N THR A 83 -11.00 22.81 -11.43
CA THR A 83 -11.00 24.06 -10.65
C THR A 83 -10.37 23.82 -9.28
N LEU A 84 -10.62 22.67 -8.64
CA LEU A 84 -9.99 22.32 -7.36
C LEU A 84 -8.46 22.27 -7.47
N ALA A 85 -7.93 21.61 -8.50
CA ALA A 85 -6.48 21.59 -8.76
C ALA A 85 -5.92 22.99 -9.06
N SER A 86 -6.69 23.83 -9.77
CA SER A 86 -6.31 25.22 -10.04
C SER A 86 -6.22 26.04 -8.75
N ILE A 87 -7.18 25.90 -7.83
CA ILE A 87 -7.17 26.58 -6.53
C ILE A 87 -6.02 26.06 -5.66
N SER A 88 -5.82 24.74 -5.58
CA SER A 88 -4.70 24.12 -4.85
C SER A 88 -3.33 24.60 -5.34
N LYS A 89 -3.20 24.88 -6.65
CA LYS A 89 -1.97 25.42 -7.24
C LYS A 89 -1.71 26.87 -6.85
N LEU A 90 -2.78 27.67 -6.69
CA LEU A 90 -2.68 29.05 -6.24
C LEU A 90 -2.33 29.08 -4.75
N GLU A 91 -3.08 28.35 -3.94
CA GLU A 91 -3.02 28.39 -2.48
C GLU A 91 -2.85 26.99 -1.88
N LYS A 92 -1.61 26.67 -1.50
CA LYS A 92 -1.24 25.31 -1.03
C LYS A 92 -2.03 24.83 0.19
N LYS A 93 -2.55 25.75 1.02
CA LYS A 93 -3.37 25.40 2.20
C LYS A 93 -4.62 24.59 1.83
N TRP A 94 -5.11 24.72 0.60
CA TRP A 94 -6.29 24.00 0.11
C TRP A 94 -5.99 22.59 -0.41
N VAL A 95 -4.71 22.24 -0.62
CA VAL A 95 -4.34 20.94 -1.21
C VAL A 95 -4.91 19.78 -0.41
N LYS A 96 -4.82 19.80 0.92
CA LYS A 96 -5.33 18.72 1.78
C LYS A 96 -6.85 18.55 1.63
N ARG A 97 -7.61 19.64 1.81
CA ARG A 97 -9.09 19.61 1.76
C ARG A 97 -9.58 19.25 0.36
N ASN A 98 -8.96 19.79 -0.68
CA ASN A 98 -9.32 19.48 -2.06
C ASN A 98 -8.97 18.04 -2.45
N ALA A 99 -7.83 17.51 -2.00
CA ALA A 99 -7.50 16.11 -2.19
C ALA A 99 -8.53 15.21 -1.49
N ASP A 100 -8.96 15.53 -0.27
CA ASP A 100 -9.96 14.76 0.47
C ASP A 100 -11.30 14.69 -0.28
N VAL A 101 -11.80 15.85 -0.73
CA VAL A 101 -13.01 15.93 -1.58
C VAL A 101 -12.84 15.10 -2.86
N LEU A 102 -11.71 15.21 -3.56
CA LEU A 102 -11.44 14.43 -4.76
C LEU A 102 -11.40 12.92 -4.49
N VAL A 103 -10.88 12.50 -3.34
CA VAL A 103 -10.89 11.09 -2.96
C VAL A 103 -12.32 10.61 -2.74
N GLN A 104 -13.17 11.37 -2.05
CA GLN A 104 -14.59 11.02 -1.89
C GLN A 104 -15.31 10.88 -3.24
N LEU A 105 -15.01 11.75 -4.19
CA LEU A 105 -15.58 11.73 -5.55
C LEU A 105 -15.13 10.53 -6.41
N LEU A 106 -14.15 9.71 -5.96
CA LEU A 106 -13.85 8.44 -6.61
C LEU A 106 -15.03 7.46 -6.56
N GLN A 107 -15.99 7.67 -5.64
CA GLN A 107 -17.19 6.85 -5.47
C GLN A 107 -18.31 7.18 -6.47
N SER A 108 -18.10 8.13 -7.39
CA SER A 108 -19.10 8.44 -8.42
C SER A 108 -19.40 7.21 -9.28
N ASP A 109 -20.69 6.94 -9.51
CA ASP A 109 -21.15 5.87 -10.39
C ASP A 109 -20.88 6.16 -11.88
N GLU A 110 -20.54 7.40 -12.21
CA GLU A 110 -20.29 7.86 -13.58
C GLU A 110 -18.81 7.66 -13.98
N PRO A 111 -18.48 6.68 -14.87
CA PRO A 111 -17.09 6.33 -15.15
C PRO A 111 -16.27 7.47 -15.76
N ASN A 112 -16.95 8.33 -16.53
CA ASN A 112 -16.33 9.51 -17.12
C ASN A 112 -15.89 10.51 -16.05
N GLU A 113 -16.70 10.68 -14.99
CA GLU A 113 -16.36 11.56 -13.87
C GLU A 113 -15.20 11.00 -13.07
N VAL A 114 -15.23 9.70 -12.73
CA VAL A 114 -14.12 9.01 -12.05
C VAL A 114 -12.82 9.17 -12.85
N GLY A 115 -12.88 9.12 -14.19
CA GLY A 115 -11.73 9.36 -15.06
C GLY A 115 -11.15 10.78 -14.93
N VAL A 116 -11.98 11.80 -14.71
CA VAL A 116 -11.53 13.18 -14.47
C VAL A 116 -11.00 13.35 -13.05
N VAL A 117 -11.70 12.80 -12.04
CA VAL A 117 -11.28 12.83 -10.63
C VAL A 117 -9.89 12.23 -10.46
N ARG A 118 -9.63 11.06 -11.08
CA ARG A 118 -8.31 10.43 -11.07
C ARG A 118 -7.22 11.34 -11.65
N LYS A 119 -7.51 12.06 -12.74
CA LYS A 119 -6.55 13.03 -13.30
C LYS A 119 -6.29 14.19 -12.35
N ALA A 120 -7.33 14.71 -11.69
CA ALA A 120 -7.20 15.78 -10.70
C ALA A 120 -6.39 15.31 -9.47
N LEU A 121 -6.54 14.06 -9.01
CA LEU A 121 -5.71 13.49 -7.95
C LEU A 121 -4.23 13.35 -8.37
N VAL A 122 -3.96 12.96 -9.62
CA VAL A 122 -2.59 12.95 -10.16
C VAL A 122 -2.01 14.36 -10.22
N GLU A 123 -2.81 15.37 -10.57
CA GLU A 123 -2.39 16.78 -10.47
C GLU A 123 -2.06 17.18 -9.03
N HIS A 124 -2.83 16.72 -8.04
CA HIS A 124 -2.52 16.95 -6.61
C HIS A 124 -1.24 16.23 -6.16
N LEU A 125 -0.98 15.01 -6.63
CA LEU A 125 0.30 14.33 -6.42
C LEU A 125 1.48 15.13 -6.99
N HIS A 126 1.29 15.84 -8.09
CA HIS A 126 2.31 16.73 -8.64
C HIS A 126 2.49 18.02 -7.81
N LEU A 127 1.42 18.56 -7.24
CA LEU A 127 1.46 19.79 -6.43
C LEU A 127 2.07 19.58 -5.04
N ASP A 128 1.62 18.57 -4.32
CA ASP A 128 2.13 18.17 -3.01
C ASP A 128 1.91 16.66 -2.81
N PRO A 129 2.90 15.82 -3.18
CA PRO A 129 2.76 14.37 -3.09
C PRO A 129 2.63 13.91 -1.64
N ARG A 130 3.35 14.55 -0.71
CA ARG A 130 3.32 14.18 0.71
C ARG A 130 1.93 14.37 1.30
N VAL A 131 1.33 15.56 1.12
CA VAL A 131 -0.02 15.85 1.63
C VAL A 131 -1.06 14.97 0.95
N THR A 132 -0.99 14.80 -0.36
CA THR A 132 -1.96 14.01 -1.12
C THR A 132 -1.90 12.53 -0.74
N LEU A 133 -0.71 11.96 -0.59
CA LEU A 133 -0.55 10.57 -0.13
C LEU A 133 -1.01 10.40 1.33
N GLY A 134 -0.79 11.40 2.17
CA GLY A 134 -1.34 11.42 3.53
C GLY A 134 -2.86 11.27 3.53
N VAL A 135 -3.56 12.07 2.71
CA VAL A 135 -5.02 11.97 2.56
C VAL A 135 -5.45 10.60 2.04
N LEU A 136 -4.75 10.04 1.05
CA LEU A 136 -5.06 8.69 0.55
C LEU A 136 -4.88 7.63 1.65
N CYS A 137 -3.83 7.75 2.47
CA CYS A 137 -3.61 6.85 3.61
C CYS A 137 -4.68 7.01 4.70
N ASP A 138 -5.13 8.24 4.98
CA ASP A 138 -6.20 8.50 5.96
C ASP A 138 -7.49 7.74 5.60
N GLN A 139 -7.79 7.57 4.31
CA GLN A 139 -8.96 6.81 3.83
C GLN A 139 -8.77 5.28 3.85
N ILE A 140 -7.53 4.81 3.97
CA ILE A 140 -7.22 3.38 4.12
C ILE A 140 -7.28 2.96 5.59
N ILE A 141 -6.76 3.80 6.48
CA ILE A 141 -6.72 3.54 7.92
C ILE A 141 -8.15 3.54 8.47
N LEU A 142 -8.53 2.46 9.17
CA LEU A 142 -9.84 2.37 9.80
C LEU A 142 -9.99 3.40 10.92
N SER A 143 -11.06 4.20 10.86
CA SER A 143 -11.51 4.97 12.02
C SER A 143 -12.06 4.01 13.08
N ASN A 144 -11.70 4.23 14.36
CA ASN A 144 -12.24 3.49 15.50
C ASN A 144 -13.63 3.99 15.92
N GLU A 145 -14.20 4.94 15.19
CA GLU A 145 -15.51 5.50 15.48
C GLU A 145 -16.62 4.50 15.15
N PRO A 146 -17.65 4.40 16.03
CA PRO A 146 -18.81 3.58 15.75
C PRO A 146 -19.51 4.11 14.50
N ALA A 147 -19.66 3.22 13.51
CA ALA A 147 -20.31 3.48 12.23
C ALA A 147 -21.41 2.43 12.03
N ASP A 148 -22.47 2.81 11.32
CA ASP A 148 -23.49 1.84 10.91
C ASP A 148 -23.01 1.00 9.72
N GLN A 149 -23.82 0.02 9.32
CA GLN A 149 -23.44 -0.91 8.25
C GLN A 149 -23.30 -0.23 6.88
N GLU A 150 -24.08 0.83 6.61
CA GLU A 150 -24.02 1.56 5.35
C GLU A 150 -22.75 2.41 5.28
N GLU A 151 -22.41 3.10 6.37
CA GLU A 151 -21.18 3.87 6.50
C GLU A 151 -19.93 2.98 6.41
N LEU A 152 -19.93 1.82 7.04
CA LEU A 152 -18.85 0.84 6.91
C LEU A 152 -18.69 0.37 5.44
N ALA A 153 -19.80 0.08 4.76
CA ALA A 153 -19.76 -0.32 3.35
C ALA A 153 -19.22 0.80 2.44
N MET A 154 -19.59 2.06 2.68
CA MET A 154 -19.04 3.21 1.96
C MET A 154 -17.54 3.36 2.19
N ARG A 155 -17.09 3.24 3.45
CA ARG A 155 -15.65 3.29 3.80
C ARG A 155 -14.86 2.17 3.13
N ASP A 156 -15.40 0.95 3.11
CA ASP A 156 -14.75 -0.20 2.48
C ASP A 156 -14.67 -0.05 0.95
N ASN A 157 -15.73 0.46 0.33
CA ASN A 157 -15.74 0.79 -1.10
C ASN A 157 -14.70 1.87 -1.42
N LEU A 158 -14.67 2.96 -0.66
CA LEU A 158 -13.70 4.04 -0.83
C LEU A 158 -12.26 3.54 -0.69
N ARG A 159 -11.98 2.71 0.33
CA ARG A 159 -10.66 2.10 0.51
C ARG A 159 -10.25 1.27 -0.70
N THR A 160 -11.16 0.45 -1.22
CA THR A 160 -10.91 -0.35 -2.42
C THR A 160 -10.57 0.53 -3.62
N LEU A 161 -11.29 1.64 -3.80
CA LEU A 161 -11.04 2.62 -4.87
C LEU A 161 -9.68 3.33 -4.71
N VAL A 162 -9.30 3.70 -3.48
CA VAL A 162 -8.01 4.31 -3.17
C VAL A 162 -6.86 3.34 -3.43
N LEU A 163 -6.94 2.09 -2.95
CA LEU A 163 -5.94 1.06 -3.22
C LEU A 163 -5.80 0.78 -4.72
N THR A 164 -6.93 0.75 -5.44
CA THR A 164 -6.95 0.60 -6.91
C THR A 164 -6.27 1.77 -7.59
N PHE A 165 -6.51 3.00 -7.14
CA PHE A 165 -5.85 4.20 -7.66
C PHE A 165 -4.34 4.14 -7.44
N ILE A 166 -3.87 3.90 -6.21
CA ILE A 166 -2.44 3.82 -5.87
C ILE A 166 -1.76 2.72 -6.69
N THR A 167 -2.34 1.52 -6.72
CA THR A 167 -1.82 0.39 -7.50
C THR A 167 -1.76 0.71 -8.99
N GLY A 168 -2.80 1.37 -9.53
CA GLY A 168 -2.85 1.79 -10.93
C GLY A 168 -1.77 2.80 -11.28
N GLU A 169 -1.54 3.81 -10.46
CA GLU A 169 -0.52 4.84 -10.69
C GLU A 169 0.90 4.32 -10.47
N LEU A 170 1.09 3.35 -9.57
CA LEU A 170 2.36 2.63 -9.41
C LEU A 170 2.68 1.79 -10.64
N LYS A 171 1.72 0.99 -11.15
CA LYS A 171 1.88 0.16 -12.36
C LYS A 171 2.17 1.00 -13.61
N LYS A 172 1.65 2.23 -13.69
CA LYS A 172 1.97 3.19 -14.77
C LYS A 172 3.32 3.90 -14.58
N GLY A 173 4.02 3.68 -13.47
CA GLY A 173 5.23 4.39 -13.10
C GLY A 173 5.03 5.89 -12.85
N GLN A 174 3.79 6.35 -12.67
CA GLN A 174 3.49 7.75 -12.36
C GLN A 174 3.77 8.05 -10.91
N LEU A 175 3.36 7.15 -10.00
CA LEU A 175 3.54 7.35 -8.57
C LEU A 175 5.02 7.50 -8.18
N VAL A 176 5.91 6.68 -8.76
CA VAL A 176 7.37 6.74 -8.54
C VAL A 176 7.98 8.08 -8.96
N LYS A 177 7.40 8.78 -9.95
CA LYS A 177 7.89 10.10 -10.37
C LYS A 177 7.63 11.18 -9.33
N TYR A 178 6.51 11.08 -8.63
CA TYR A 178 6.10 12.04 -7.58
C TYR A 178 6.60 11.62 -6.19
N MET A 179 7.10 10.39 -6.08
CA MET A 179 7.58 9.77 -4.86
C MET A 179 9.00 9.20 -5.08
N PRO A 180 10.04 10.05 -5.25
CA PRO A 180 11.41 9.57 -5.34
C PRO A 180 11.81 8.78 -4.10
N SER A 181 12.67 7.77 -4.28
CA SER A 181 13.15 6.92 -3.19
C SER A 181 13.81 7.74 -2.09
N GLY A 182 13.39 7.55 -0.84
CA GLY A 182 13.84 8.27 0.35
C GLY A 182 13.22 9.66 0.54
N SER A 183 12.20 10.03 -0.23
CA SER A 183 11.49 11.31 -0.05
C SER A 183 10.43 11.24 1.06
N ASP A 184 10.09 12.38 1.66
CA ASP A 184 9.01 12.49 2.66
C ASP A 184 7.66 11.95 2.14
N ALA A 185 7.43 12.03 0.83
CA ALA A 185 6.25 11.47 0.18
C ALA A 185 6.25 9.94 0.21
N GLU A 186 7.41 9.32 -0.06
CA GLU A 186 7.57 7.85 0.04
C GLU A 186 7.39 7.39 1.48
N ASP A 187 8.00 8.13 2.41
CA ASP A 187 7.90 7.88 3.83
C ASP A 187 6.44 7.94 4.30
N THR A 188 5.68 8.95 3.85
CA THR A 188 4.26 9.09 4.18
C THR A 188 3.43 7.90 3.69
N LEU A 189 3.61 7.47 2.44
CA LEU A 189 2.89 6.31 1.91
C LEU A 189 3.27 5.03 2.66
N ILE A 190 4.56 4.77 2.86
CA ILE A 190 5.05 3.55 3.51
C ILE A 190 4.55 3.48 4.95
N ASP A 191 4.70 4.55 5.73
CA ASP A 191 4.29 4.57 7.13
C ASP A 191 2.78 4.45 7.27
N GLY A 192 2.01 5.14 6.42
CA GLY A 192 0.56 5.02 6.35
C GLY A 192 0.11 3.59 6.07
N LEU A 193 0.64 2.96 5.02
CA LEU A 193 0.29 1.60 4.65
C LEU A 193 0.69 0.56 5.71
N ILE A 194 1.91 0.66 6.26
CA ILE A 194 2.38 -0.24 7.34
C ILE A 194 1.48 -0.10 8.58
N SER A 195 1.07 1.13 8.92
CA SER A 195 0.21 1.38 10.08
C SER A 195 -1.19 0.81 9.92
N ALA A 196 -1.69 0.70 8.68
CA ALA A 196 -3.01 0.15 8.40
C ALA A 196 -3.05 -1.40 8.46
N LEU A 197 -1.95 -2.08 8.11
CA LEU A 197 -1.88 -3.56 8.00
C LEU A 197 -2.49 -4.35 9.17
N PRO A 198 -2.33 -3.97 10.46
CA PRO A 198 -2.84 -4.76 11.58
C PRO A 198 -4.37 -4.88 11.61
N ASN A 199 -5.08 -3.88 11.10
CA ASN A 199 -6.53 -3.74 11.27
C ASN A 199 -7.32 -4.02 9.98
N LEU A 200 -6.63 -4.25 8.86
CA LEU A 200 -7.26 -4.49 7.56
C LEU A 200 -7.64 -5.96 7.34
N ALA A 201 -8.63 -6.17 6.47
CA ALA A 201 -8.97 -7.49 5.96
C ALA A 201 -7.79 -8.12 5.20
N ASP A 202 -7.75 -9.45 5.14
CA ASP A 202 -6.67 -10.17 4.46
C ASP A 202 -6.54 -9.78 2.98
N SER A 203 -7.65 -9.53 2.28
CA SER A 203 -7.65 -9.09 0.88
C SER A 203 -6.90 -7.78 0.68
N ASP A 204 -7.17 -6.78 1.52
CA ASP A 204 -6.54 -5.45 1.44
C ASP A 204 -5.06 -5.54 1.80
N VAL A 205 -4.73 -6.35 2.81
CA VAL A 205 -3.33 -6.64 3.15
C VAL A 205 -2.59 -7.26 1.97
N GLN A 206 -3.20 -8.19 1.24
CA GLN A 206 -2.56 -8.78 0.06
C GLN A 206 -2.33 -7.75 -1.05
N VAL A 207 -3.27 -6.83 -1.30
CA VAL A 207 -3.07 -5.73 -2.27
C VAL A 207 -1.92 -4.83 -1.81
N ILE A 208 -1.94 -4.38 -0.55
CA ILE A 208 -0.90 -3.48 -0.02
C ILE A 208 0.48 -4.14 -0.09
N LEU A 209 0.61 -5.41 0.29
CA LEU A 209 1.89 -6.10 0.26
C LEU A 209 2.34 -6.40 -1.17
N ASN A 210 1.53 -7.14 -1.91
CA ASN A 210 1.95 -7.72 -3.19
C ASN A 210 1.91 -6.70 -4.31
N ASP A 211 0.91 -5.82 -4.36
CA ASP A 211 0.76 -4.86 -5.47
C ASP A 211 1.47 -3.53 -5.22
N ILE A 212 1.77 -3.19 -3.96
CA ILE A 212 2.34 -1.87 -3.60
C ILE A 212 3.72 -2.02 -2.94
N LEU A 213 3.78 -2.43 -1.66
CA LEU A 213 5.00 -2.29 -0.84
C LEU A 213 6.18 -3.13 -1.34
N LEU A 214 5.95 -4.36 -1.81
CA LEU A 214 7.03 -5.22 -2.31
C LEU A 214 7.67 -4.72 -3.62
N HIS A 215 7.03 -3.77 -4.32
CA HIS A 215 7.54 -3.16 -5.54
C HIS A 215 8.35 -1.88 -5.32
N LEU A 216 8.39 -1.37 -4.08
CA LEU A 216 9.10 -0.13 -3.77
C LEU A 216 10.57 -0.38 -3.44
N GLN A 217 11.42 0.61 -3.75
CA GLN A 217 12.88 0.49 -3.64
C GLN A 217 13.39 0.60 -2.19
N PHE A 218 12.57 1.06 -1.24
CA PHE A 218 12.98 1.13 0.18
C PHE A 218 13.36 -0.24 0.78
N LEU A 219 12.98 -1.34 0.13
CA LEU A 219 13.33 -2.72 0.51
C LEU A 219 14.65 -3.20 -0.09
N ASP A 220 15.28 -2.45 -1.00
CA ASP A 220 16.53 -2.87 -1.64
C ASP A 220 17.73 -2.85 -0.67
N THR A 221 17.60 -2.13 0.45
CA THR A 221 18.57 -2.13 1.54
C THR A 221 17.87 -2.35 2.88
N PRO A 222 18.50 -3.04 3.85
CA PRO A 222 17.93 -3.21 5.19
C PRO A 222 17.67 -1.86 5.85
N SER A 223 16.44 -1.65 6.31
CA SER A 223 16.04 -0.38 6.93
C SER A 223 15.12 -0.59 8.13
N PRO A 224 15.01 0.38 9.06
CA PRO A 224 14.05 0.32 10.17
C PRO A 224 12.61 0.14 9.69
N ARG A 225 12.26 0.71 8.54
CA ARG A 225 10.93 0.57 7.92
C ARG A 225 10.70 -0.81 7.35
N GLY A 226 11.67 -1.36 6.61
CA GLY A 226 11.58 -2.74 6.12
C GLY A 226 11.55 -3.76 7.27
N SER A 227 12.28 -3.51 8.36
CA SER A 227 12.20 -4.27 9.61
C SER A 227 10.79 -4.20 10.23
N LYS A 228 10.22 -3.00 10.35
CA LYS A 228 8.85 -2.78 10.85
C LYS A 228 7.82 -3.52 10.00
N LEU A 229 7.89 -3.40 8.67
CA LEU A 229 7.04 -4.14 7.74
C LEU A 229 7.17 -5.65 7.94
N SER A 230 8.39 -6.17 7.97
CA SER A 230 8.66 -7.60 8.13
C SER A 230 8.06 -8.17 9.42
N LYS A 231 8.19 -7.43 10.52
CA LYS A 231 7.57 -7.79 11.81
C LYS A 231 6.05 -7.75 11.76
N SER A 232 5.46 -6.72 11.16
CA SER A 232 4.01 -6.62 10.98
C SER A 232 3.44 -7.76 10.12
N VAL A 233 4.10 -8.10 9.00
CA VAL A 233 3.70 -9.22 8.14
C VAL A 233 3.83 -10.56 8.86
N LEU A 234 4.93 -10.76 9.61
CA LEU A 234 5.13 -11.98 10.40
C LEU A 234 4.08 -12.13 11.51
N GLN A 235 3.69 -11.03 12.16
CA GLN A 235 2.62 -11.04 13.15
C GLN A 235 1.27 -11.42 12.52
N ARG A 236 0.92 -10.86 11.35
CA ARG A 236 -0.29 -11.22 10.61
C ARG A 236 -0.28 -12.69 10.18
N ALA A 237 0.84 -13.19 9.67
CA ALA A 237 1.00 -14.60 9.32
C ALA A 237 0.83 -15.54 10.52
N ARG A 238 1.33 -15.15 11.71
CA ARG A 238 1.13 -15.92 12.95
C ARG A 238 -0.34 -15.94 13.40
N ALA A 239 -1.03 -14.82 13.28
CA ALA A 239 -2.47 -14.75 13.58
C ALA A 239 -3.26 -15.63 12.60
N ALA A 240 -2.98 -15.54 11.29
CA ALA A 240 -3.58 -16.38 10.27
C ALA A 240 -3.34 -17.89 10.51
N LEU A 241 -2.14 -18.25 10.97
CA LEU A 241 -1.83 -19.63 11.34
C LEU A 241 -2.58 -20.09 12.58
N SER A 242 -2.78 -19.23 13.57
CA SER A 242 -3.62 -19.54 14.72
C SER A 242 -5.06 -19.81 14.30
N ASP A 243 -5.61 -18.99 13.40
CA ASP A 243 -6.96 -19.15 12.88
C ASP A 243 -7.13 -20.46 12.08
N ASP A 244 -6.20 -20.77 11.17
CA ASP A 244 -6.21 -22.03 10.41
C ASP A 244 -6.16 -23.25 11.36
N HIS A 245 -5.41 -23.14 12.48
CA HIS A 245 -5.39 -24.19 13.50
C HIS A 245 -6.70 -24.33 14.28
N GLN A 246 -7.38 -23.22 14.61
CA GLN A 246 -8.64 -23.24 15.33
C GLN A 246 -9.81 -23.73 14.46
N ALA A 247 -9.78 -23.42 13.17
CA ALA A 247 -10.78 -23.86 12.21
C ALA A 247 -10.68 -25.37 11.88
N ALA A 248 -9.55 -26.01 12.20
CA ALA A 248 -9.31 -27.42 11.88
C ALA A 248 -10.05 -28.38 12.83
N GLY A 249 -11.35 -28.58 12.59
CA GLY A 249 -12.15 -29.68 13.19
C GLY A 249 -11.96 -31.05 12.52
N SER A 250 -11.06 -31.16 11.54
CA SER A 250 -10.86 -32.34 10.67
C SER A 250 -9.46 -32.95 10.84
N ARG A 251 -9.26 -34.17 10.30
CA ARG A 251 -7.94 -34.81 10.14
C ARG A 251 -6.97 -33.98 9.29
N THR A 252 -7.50 -33.06 8.47
CA THR A 252 -6.75 -32.18 7.60
C THR A 252 -6.78 -30.72 8.09
N ARG A 253 -5.65 -30.01 7.93
CA ARG A 253 -5.42 -28.63 8.36
C ARG A 253 -5.02 -27.76 7.16
N PRO A 254 -5.99 -27.23 6.39
CA PRO A 254 -5.68 -26.39 5.25
C PRO A 254 -5.08 -25.05 5.71
N LEU A 255 -4.12 -24.51 4.95
CA LEU A 255 -3.46 -23.24 5.26
C LEU A 255 -4.13 -22.07 4.54
N THR A 256 -5.46 -22.00 4.60
CA THR A 256 -6.25 -21.03 3.81
C THR A 256 -5.87 -19.58 4.08
N LYS A 257 -5.70 -19.22 5.35
CA LYS A 257 -5.34 -17.84 5.74
C LYS A 257 -3.83 -17.63 5.77
N THR A 258 -3.07 -18.68 6.08
CA THR A 258 -1.61 -18.59 6.21
C THR A 258 -0.89 -18.52 4.86
N ARG A 259 -1.38 -19.28 3.86
CA ARG A 259 -0.74 -19.45 2.55
C ARG A 259 -0.39 -18.13 1.85
N PRO A 260 -1.25 -17.10 1.80
CA PRO A 260 -0.93 -15.82 1.17
C PRO A 260 0.30 -15.10 1.75
N TYR A 261 0.69 -15.39 3.00
CA TYR A 261 1.81 -14.74 3.65
C TYR A 261 3.17 -15.42 3.42
N LEU A 262 3.20 -16.66 2.93
CA LEU A 262 4.45 -17.42 2.80
C LEU A 262 5.42 -16.78 1.80
N GLY A 263 4.93 -16.38 0.64
CA GLY A 263 5.71 -15.69 -0.40
C GLY A 263 6.23 -14.31 0.04
N PRO A 264 5.36 -13.41 0.56
CA PRO A 264 5.79 -12.13 1.12
C PRO A 264 6.84 -12.25 2.21
N LEU A 265 6.70 -13.22 3.13
CA LEU A 265 7.69 -13.46 4.18
C LEU A 265 9.03 -13.91 3.61
N SER A 266 9.05 -14.86 2.67
CA SER A 266 10.28 -15.26 1.99
C SER A 266 10.94 -14.05 1.31
N THR A 267 10.17 -13.25 0.60
CA THR A 267 10.68 -12.04 -0.07
C THR A 267 11.30 -11.05 0.92
N LEU A 268 10.63 -10.75 2.03
CA LEU A 268 11.09 -9.76 3.00
C LEU A 268 12.33 -10.23 3.78
N PHE A 269 12.33 -11.46 4.28
CA PHE A 269 13.39 -11.97 5.15
C PHE A 269 14.59 -12.51 4.38
N ILE A 270 14.38 -13.07 3.18
CA ILE A 270 15.43 -13.75 2.40
C ILE A 270 15.87 -12.84 1.27
N SER A 271 15.00 -12.60 0.28
CA SER A 271 15.37 -11.85 -0.93
C SER A 271 15.77 -10.41 -0.65
N LYS A 272 15.02 -9.72 0.23
CA LYS A 272 15.27 -8.33 0.64
C LYS A 272 16.08 -8.22 1.93
N SER A 273 16.32 -9.32 2.64
CA SER A 273 17.16 -9.38 3.85
C SER A 273 16.81 -8.32 4.92
N GLN A 274 15.52 -8.04 5.12
CA GLN A 274 15.06 -6.96 6.00
C GLN A 274 15.07 -7.32 7.49
N GLU A 275 15.12 -8.61 7.81
CA GLU A 275 15.12 -9.14 9.17
C GLU A 275 15.95 -10.42 9.27
N ASN A 276 16.18 -10.91 10.49
CA ASN A 276 16.91 -12.15 10.72
C ASN A 276 16.09 -13.37 10.23
N PRO A 277 16.60 -14.20 9.29
CA PRO A 277 15.92 -15.41 8.84
C PRO A 277 15.61 -16.41 9.96
N GLU A 278 16.28 -16.35 11.11
CA GLU A 278 15.97 -17.19 12.27
C GLU A 278 14.57 -16.94 12.84
N ASP A 279 14.07 -15.70 12.78
CA ASP A 279 12.71 -15.36 13.23
C ASP A 279 11.64 -16.00 12.32
N LEU A 280 11.94 -16.07 11.02
CA LEU A 280 11.11 -16.77 10.04
C LEU A 280 11.22 -18.29 10.20
N LEU A 281 12.40 -18.82 10.55
CA LEU A 281 12.59 -20.24 10.83
C LEU A 281 11.73 -20.69 12.02
N HIS A 282 11.62 -19.85 13.04
CA HIS A 282 10.72 -20.08 14.17
C HIS A 282 9.25 -20.16 13.78
N PHE A 283 8.83 -19.40 12.77
CA PHE A 283 7.47 -19.47 12.23
C PHE A 283 7.20 -20.79 11.49
N TYR A 284 8.15 -21.28 10.69
CA TYR A 284 7.98 -22.56 9.97
C TYR A 284 8.19 -23.83 10.82
N THR A 285 8.88 -23.72 11.95
CA THR A 285 9.15 -24.86 12.85
C THR A 285 7.89 -25.63 13.28
N PRO A 286 6.80 -24.99 13.75
CA PRO A 286 5.57 -25.72 14.09
C PRO A 286 4.90 -26.37 12.87
N LEU A 287 5.00 -25.77 11.68
CA LEU A 287 4.43 -26.31 10.44
C LEU A 287 5.16 -27.58 9.98
N THR A 288 6.46 -27.68 10.22
CA THR A 288 7.32 -28.82 9.82
C THR A 288 7.42 -29.91 10.89
N ALA A 289 6.70 -29.77 12.01
CA ALA A 289 6.68 -30.78 13.06
C ALA A 289 6.01 -32.07 12.57
N LYS A 290 6.58 -33.24 12.92
CA LYS A 290 6.06 -34.57 12.53
C LYS A 290 4.58 -34.80 12.88
N SER A 291 4.10 -34.16 13.95
CA SER A 291 2.70 -34.24 14.41
C SER A 291 1.74 -33.34 13.65
N VAL A 292 2.24 -32.32 12.95
CA VAL A 292 1.43 -31.29 12.26
C VAL A 292 1.53 -31.45 10.74
N PHE A 293 2.74 -31.60 10.23
CA PHE A 293 3.02 -31.60 8.80
C PHE A 293 2.15 -32.59 7.99
N PRO A 294 1.96 -33.86 8.41
CA PRO A 294 1.12 -34.81 7.67
C PRO A 294 -0.36 -34.43 7.58
N SER A 295 -0.84 -33.54 8.46
CA SER A 295 -2.23 -33.05 8.43
C SER A 295 -2.44 -31.90 7.44
N ILE A 296 -1.37 -31.26 6.96
CA ILE A 296 -1.43 -30.19 5.95
C ILE A 296 -1.74 -30.84 4.59
N PRO A 297 -2.58 -30.24 3.72
CA PRO A 297 -2.79 -30.73 2.36
C PRO A 297 -1.48 -30.83 1.56
N THR A 298 -1.34 -31.85 0.70
CA THR A 298 -0.10 -32.13 -0.04
C THR A 298 0.40 -30.92 -0.85
N GLN A 299 -0.50 -30.14 -1.45
CA GLN A 299 -0.12 -28.93 -2.20
C GLN A 299 0.52 -27.87 -1.29
N ASP A 300 -0.01 -27.70 -0.08
CA ASP A 300 0.50 -26.73 0.89
C ASP A 300 1.78 -27.26 1.59
N GLN A 301 1.90 -28.58 1.76
CA GLN A 301 3.11 -29.23 2.29
C GLN A 301 4.35 -28.89 1.45
N LEU A 302 4.28 -29.02 0.13
CA LEU A 302 5.40 -28.69 -0.76
C LEU A 302 5.77 -27.20 -0.66
N LEU A 303 4.78 -26.32 -0.62
CA LEU A 303 5.00 -24.88 -0.48
C LEU A 303 5.66 -24.52 0.86
N VAL A 304 5.20 -25.13 1.95
CA VAL A 304 5.82 -24.97 3.28
C VAL A 304 7.26 -25.48 3.27
N LEU A 305 7.52 -26.65 2.70
CA LEU A 305 8.86 -27.23 2.61
C LEU A 305 9.81 -26.35 1.80
N TYR A 306 9.35 -25.83 0.67
CA TYR A 306 10.11 -24.92 -0.18
C TYR A 306 10.58 -23.69 0.60
N HIS A 307 9.64 -22.92 1.17
CA HIS A 307 9.99 -21.70 1.89
C HIS A 307 10.76 -21.96 3.19
N PHE A 308 10.49 -23.08 3.86
CA PHE A 308 11.28 -23.51 4.99
C PHE A 308 12.73 -23.82 4.58
N ALA A 309 12.94 -24.50 3.45
CA ALA A 309 14.27 -24.81 2.94
C ALA A 309 15.03 -23.54 2.53
N GLU A 310 14.36 -22.58 1.87
CA GLU A 310 14.93 -21.26 1.57
C GLU A 310 15.36 -20.55 2.87
N THR A 311 14.48 -20.52 3.88
CA THR A 311 14.74 -19.88 5.18
C THR A 311 15.91 -20.54 5.91
N LEU A 312 15.93 -21.87 5.94
CA LEU A 312 16.97 -22.67 6.57
C LEU A 312 18.34 -22.46 5.88
N TYR A 313 18.35 -22.34 4.55
CA TYR A 313 19.54 -22.02 3.77
C TYR A 313 20.03 -20.59 4.03
N ALA A 314 19.12 -19.62 4.14
CA ALA A 314 19.44 -18.21 4.40
C ALA A 314 20.02 -17.98 5.82
N CYS A 315 19.71 -18.83 6.79
CA CYS A 315 20.31 -18.80 8.12
C CYS A 315 21.83 -19.03 8.02
N LYS A 316 22.67 -18.01 8.26
CA LYS A 316 24.13 -18.13 8.15
C LYS A 316 24.76 -18.80 9.38
N SER A 317 24.19 -18.54 10.55
CA SER A 317 24.63 -19.01 11.87
C SER A 317 24.21 -20.47 12.15
N ASN A 318 25.09 -21.24 12.80
CA ASN A 318 24.77 -22.59 13.28
C ASN A 318 24.19 -22.53 14.70
N THR A 319 23.09 -21.79 14.88
CA THR A 319 22.44 -21.65 16.19
C THR A 319 21.84 -22.98 16.65
N PRO A 320 21.60 -23.16 17.96
CA PRO A 320 20.96 -24.37 18.48
C PRO A 320 19.62 -24.68 17.79
N ASN A 321 18.87 -23.64 17.40
CA ASN A 321 17.60 -23.77 16.69
C ASN A 321 17.80 -24.36 15.30
N VAL A 322 18.74 -23.82 14.50
CA VAL A 322 19.09 -24.39 13.20
C VAL A 322 19.52 -25.85 13.33
N LYS A 323 20.37 -26.19 14.31
CA LYS A 323 20.80 -27.59 14.54
C LYS A 323 19.64 -28.52 14.89
N ARG A 324 18.73 -28.08 15.76
CA ARG A 324 17.53 -28.84 16.13
C ARG A 324 16.67 -29.13 14.92
N VAL A 325 16.46 -28.11 14.08
CA VAL A 325 15.67 -28.21 12.85
C VAL A 325 16.35 -29.10 11.81
N LEU A 326 17.68 -29.08 11.71
CA LEU A 326 18.43 -30.01 10.85
C LEU A 326 18.22 -31.48 11.26
N GLY A 327 17.96 -31.76 12.54
CA GLY A 327 17.57 -33.10 13.00
C GLY A 327 16.24 -33.60 12.42
N LEU A 328 15.38 -32.72 11.90
CA LEU A 328 14.13 -33.08 11.23
C LEU A 328 14.33 -33.42 9.74
N THR A 329 15.49 -33.12 9.15
CA THR A 329 15.72 -33.28 7.71
C THR A 329 15.47 -34.69 7.17
N PRO A 330 15.77 -35.81 7.86
CA PRO A 330 15.45 -37.14 7.32
C PRO A 330 13.95 -37.33 7.06
N PHE A 331 13.11 -36.86 7.99
CA PHE A 331 11.65 -36.90 7.85
C PHE A 331 11.16 -35.99 6.73
N LEU A 332 11.73 -34.80 6.60
CA LEU A 332 11.35 -33.86 5.54
C LEU A 332 11.75 -34.39 4.14
N PHE A 333 12.90 -35.07 4.02
CA PHE A 333 13.28 -35.76 2.78
C PHE A 333 12.37 -36.95 2.47
N GLU A 334 11.93 -37.70 3.47
CA GLU A 334 10.93 -38.75 3.30
C GLU A 334 9.63 -38.17 2.73
N CYS A 335 9.15 -37.05 3.30
CA CYS A 335 7.99 -36.33 2.75
C CYS A 335 8.21 -35.83 1.31
N LEU A 336 9.38 -35.26 1.00
CA LEU A 336 9.73 -34.82 -0.36
C LEU A 336 9.79 -35.98 -1.35
N SER A 337 10.25 -37.16 -0.91
CA SER A 337 10.33 -38.34 -1.78
C SER A 337 8.97 -38.86 -2.24
N ALA A 338 7.90 -38.51 -1.52
CA ALA A 338 6.52 -38.79 -1.92
C ALA A 338 5.96 -37.80 -2.97
N THR A 339 6.73 -36.76 -3.32
CA THR A 339 6.38 -35.79 -4.37
C THR A 339 7.05 -36.14 -5.69
N ASN A 340 6.62 -35.48 -6.78
CA ASN A 340 7.22 -35.67 -8.09
C ASN A 340 8.56 -34.93 -8.19
N LEU A 341 9.66 -35.61 -7.88
CA LEU A 341 11.02 -35.03 -7.92
C LEU A 341 11.50 -34.61 -9.33
N ALA A 342 10.74 -34.93 -10.39
CA ALA A 342 11.02 -34.43 -11.74
C ALA A 342 10.55 -32.98 -11.95
N GLU A 343 9.78 -32.43 -11.02
CA GLU A 343 9.38 -31.02 -11.02
C GLU A 343 10.46 -30.13 -10.39
N ASP A 344 10.59 -28.91 -10.91
CA ASP A 344 11.65 -27.97 -10.51
C ASP A 344 11.60 -27.64 -9.01
N GLN A 345 10.41 -27.42 -8.44
CA GLN A 345 10.25 -26.95 -7.06
C GLN A 345 10.66 -28.00 -6.01
N PRO A 346 10.22 -29.28 -6.06
CA PRO A 346 10.75 -30.33 -5.18
C PRO A 346 12.27 -30.52 -5.31
N GLN A 347 12.81 -30.46 -6.53
CA GLN A 347 14.24 -30.59 -6.77
C GLN A 347 15.02 -29.44 -6.12
N GLU A 348 14.59 -28.20 -6.32
CA GLU A 348 15.20 -27.02 -5.71
C GLU A 348 15.15 -27.07 -4.17
N THR A 349 14.00 -27.49 -3.61
CA THR A 349 13.83 -27.70 -2.17
C THR A 349 14.88 -28.68 -1.62
N CYS A 350 15.07 -29.81 -2.30
CA CYS A 350 16.09 -30.81 -1.92
C CYS A 350 17.50 -30.21 -1.96
N ILE A 351 17.83 -29.47 -3.02
CA ILE A 351 19.14 -28.83 -3.20
C ILE A 351 19.43 -27.84 -2.07
N LEU A 352 18.47 -26.98 -1.71
CA LEU A 352 18.60 -26.00 -0.64
C LEU A 352 18.87 -26.68 0.72
N MET A 353 18.09 -27.71 1.05
CA MET A 353 18.26 -28.47 2.30
C MET A 353 19.61 -29.19 2.35
N LEU A 354 20.02 -29.85 1.27
CA LEU A 354 21.31 -30.56 1.17
C LEU A 354 22.48 -29.59 1.31
N ARG A 355 22.45 -28.44 0.61
CA ARG A 355 23.48 -27.41 0.71
C ARG A 355 23.64 -26.93 2.15
N ARG A 356 22.54 -26.72 2.87
CA ARG A 356 22.63 -26.30 4.28
C ARG A 356 23.20 -27.39 5.18
N LEU A 357 22.77 -28.64 5.02
CA LEU A 357 23.32 -29.78 5.76
C LEU A 357 24.84 -29.91 5.57
N LEU A 358 25.32 -29.78 4.33
CA LEU A 358 26.73 -29.79 4.01
C LEU A 358 27.49 -28.64 4.67
N ALA A 359 26.94 -27.42 4.67
CA ALA A 359 27.57 -26.27 5.33
C ALA A 359 27.73 -26.46 6.85
N VAL A 360 26.74 -27.09 7.51
CA VAL A 360 26.82 -27.35 8.96
C VAL A 360 27.78 -28.50 9.27
N ASN A 361 27.81 -29.55 8.46
CA ASN A 361 28.71 -30.69 8.65
C ASN A 361 30.16 -30.37 8.29
N ALA A 362 30.42 -29.52 7.29
CA ALA A 362 31.77 -29.03 6.96
C ALA A 362 32.37 -28.23 8.13
N TRP A 363 31.56 -27.51 8.91
CA TRP A 363 31.99 -26.86 10.15
C TRP A 363 32.41 -27.88 11.22
N PHE A 364 31.73 -29.04 11.27
CA PHE A 364 32.09 -30.16 12.14
C PHE A 364 33.40 -30.84 11.70
N CYS A 365 33.58 -31.08 10.39
CA CYS A 365 34.81 -31.63 9.83
C CYS A 365 36.01 -30.68 9.99
N GLY A 366 35.82 -29.36 9.81
CA GLY A 366 36.87 -28.35 10.01
C GLY A 366 37.34 -28.24 11.46
N ARG A 367 36.43 -28.35 12.45
CA ARG A 367 36.82 -28.42 13.87
C ARG A 367 37.52 -29.73 14.24
N LEU A 368 37.15 -30.84 13.62
CA LEU A 368 37.90 -32.09 13.79
C LEU A 368 39.33 -31.97 13.23
N ALA A 369 39.52 -31.34 12.08
CA ALA A 369 40.84 -31.11 11.51
C ALA A 369 41.71 -30.18 12.38
N VAL A 370 41.12 -29.17 13.02
CA VAL A 370 41.84 -28.28 13.97
C VAL A 370 42.16 -29.01 15.29
N LEU A 371 41.26 -29.87 15.78
CA LEU A 371 41.52 -30.70 16.97
C LEU A 371 42.57 -31.79 16.72
N ILE A 372 42.61 -32.36 15.50
CA ILE A 372 43.63 -33.33 15.08
C ILE A 372 44.97 -32.63 14.76
N GLY A 373 44.95 -31.37 14.32
CA GLY A 373 46.15 -30.56 14.09
C GLY A 373 46.85 -30.10 15.38
N GLN A 374 46.13 -29.96 16.49
CA GLN A 374 46.71 -29.59 17.80
C GLN A 374 47.24 -30.79 18.60
N SER A 375 46.89 -32.02 18.23
CA SER A 375 47.47 -33.25 18.81
C SER A 375 48.74 -33.72 18.09
N GLY A 376 49.15 -33.05 17.00
CA GLY A 376 50.35 -33.37 16.21
C GLY A 376 51.60 -32.54 16.56
N SER A 377 51.59 -31.75 17.64
CA SER A 377 52.76 -31.00 18.11
C SER A 377 52.99 -31.22 19.62
N ARG A 378 53.33 -32.45 19.98
CA ARG A 378 54.05 -32.81 21.19
C ARG A 378 55.10 -33.85 20.87
#